data_AF-A0AAW0QXX0-F1
#
_entry.id   AF-A0AAW0QXX0-F1
#
_cell.length_a   1.000
_cell.length_b   1.000
_cell.length_c   1.000
_cell.angle_alpha   90.00
_cell.angle_beta   90.00
_cell.angle_gamma   90.00
#
_symmetry.space_group_name_H-M   'P 1'
#
loop_
_entity.id
_entity.type
_entity.pdbx_description
1 polymer ?
#
loop_
_entity_poly.entity_id
_entity_poly.type
_entity_poly.pdbx_seq_one_letter_code
_entity_poly.pdbx_strand_id
1 'polypeptide(L)'
;MRASTVFATLAATAAATPVAIRAADYQWDVTEWDAGCNNDDCSYEFQITGAATGDYPARPAFSAACQGASHDGNIATQYAPCTIKGDGVKGTLVSRLNKPAELLGSRTVVPIQVSFQFADLTQDNTYWNYTGAANTTFNRGGFEPLSFTIKPTESFGIA
;
A
#
# COMPACT_ATOMS: atom_id res chain seq x y z
N MET A 1 54.62 -29.25 27.75
CA MET A 1 53.16 -29.14 27.56
C MET A 1 52.87 -27.78 26.96
N ARG A 2 52.37 -27.71 25.73
CA ARG A 2 51.95 -26.44 25.07
C ARG A 2 50.50 -26.63 24.64
N ALA A 3 49.58 -26.02 25.38
CA ALA A 3 48.16 -26.00 25.03
C ALA A 3 47.91 -24.72 24.22
N SER A 4 47.57 -24.89 22.94
CA SER A 4 47.16 -23.79 22.07
C SER A 4 45.67 -23.55 22.26
N THR A 5 45.31 -22.39 22.79
CA THR A 5 43.91 -21.98 22.99
C THR A 5 43.38 -21.38 21.69
N VAL A 6 42.36 -22.01 21.10
CA VAL A 6 41.64 -21.49 19.92
C VAL A 6 40.49 -20.62 20.42
N PHE A 7 40.52 -19.32 20.10
CA PHE A 7 39.39 -18.42 20.34
C PHE A 7 38.41 -18.51 19.17
N ALA A 8 37.21 -19.05 19.41
CA ALA A 8 36.11 -19.03 18.46
C ALA A 8 35.34 -17.71 18.59
N THR A 9 35.37 -16.87 17.56
CA THR A 9 34.57 -15.66 17.45
C THR A 9 33.12 -16.02 17.06
N LEU A 10 32.15 -15.76 17.94
CA LEU A 10 30.73 -15.85 17.60
C LEU A 10 30.35 -14.64 16.72
N ALA A 11 29.97 -14.89 15.47
CA ALA A 11 29.31 -13.90 14.63
C ALA A 11 27.84 -13.75 15.08
N ALA A 12 27.48 -12.61 15.67
CA ALA A 12 26.11 -12.28 15.96
C ALA A 12 25.42 -11.83 14.66
N THR A 13 24.58 -12.69 14.10
CA THR A 13 23.62 -12.29 13.07
C THR A 13 22.54 -11.44 13.72
N ALA A 14 22.53 -10.13 13.45
CA ALA A 14 21.43 -9.26 13.81
C ALA A 14 20.19 -9.68 12.99
N ALA A 15 19.23 -10.33 13.65
CA ALA A 15 17.92 -10.56 13.06
C ALA A 15 17.13 -9.23 13.12
N ALA A 16 16.91 -8.60 11.98
CA ALA A 16 16.04 -7.44 11.88
C ALA A 16 14.62 -7.85 12.29
N THR A 17 14.16 -7.41 13.46
CA THR A 17 12.78 -7.67 13.91
C THR A 17 11.87 -6.57 13.37
N PRO A 18 10.77 -6.92 12.68
CA PRO A 18 9.83 -5.92 12.19
C PRO A 18 9.21 -5.17 13.36
N VAL A 19 9.32 -3.84 13.36
CA VAL A 19 8.65 -2.97 14.35
C VAL A 19 7.28 -2.61 13.80
N ALA A 20 6.22 -3.00 14.51
CA ALA A 20 4.86 -2.57 14.21
C ALA A 20 4.63 -1.17 14.82
N ILE A 21 4.45 -0.15 13.98
CA ILE A 21 4.18 1.22 14.42
C ILE A 21 2.71 1.54 14.14
N ARG A 22 2.02 2.16 15.11
CA ARG A 22 0.63 2.56 14.92
C ARG A 22 0.54 3.57 13.78
N ALA A 23 -0.14 3.20 12.70
CA ALA A 23 -0.36 4.03 11.52
C ALA A 23 -1.63 4.93 11.63
N ALA A 24 -2.11 5.17 12.86
CA ALA A 24 -3.46 5.68 13.12
C ALA A 24 -3.74 7.10 12.58
N ASP A 25 -2.69 7.86 12.26
CA ASP A 25 -2.74 9.24 11.81
C ASP A 25 -2.32 9.44 10.35
N TYR A 26 -1.77 8.41 9.69
CA TYR A 26 -1.32 8.52 8.29
C TYR A 26 -2.47 8.28 7.32
N GLN A 27 -3.24 9.31 7.04
CA GLN A 27 -4.42 9.20 6.19
C GLN A 27 -4.09 9.41 4.71
N TRP A 28 -4.68 8.59 3.83
CA TRP A 28 -4.61 8.77 2.38
C TRP A 28 -5.98 9.09 1.82
N ASP A 29 -6.04 10.10 0.96
CA ASP A 29 -7.26 10.51 0.29
C ASP A 29 -7.29 9.95 -1.13
N VAL A 30 -8.35 9.22 -1.43
CA VAL A 30 -8.64 8.64 -2.74
C VAL A 30 -9.69 9.50 -3.43
N THR A 31 -9.40 9.90 -4.65
CA THR A 31 -10.29 10.70 -5.50
C THR A 31 -10.36 10.11 -6.90
N GLU A 32 -11.33 10.55 -7.70
CA GLU A 32 -11.56 10.04 -9.06
C GLU A 32 -11.68 8.51 -9.11
N TRP A 33 -12.26 7.90 -8.07
CA TRP A 33 -12.48 6.45 -8.07
C TRP A 33 -13.42 6.08 -9.20
N ASP A 34 -12.96 5.22 -10.11
CA ASP A 34 -13.79 4.50 -11.07
C ASP A 34 -13.43 3.03 -11.07
N ALA A 35 -14.41 2.16 -10.81
CA ALA A 35 -14.22 0.72 -10.90
C ALA A 35 -15.47 0.03 -11.42
N GLY A 36 -15.26 -1.05 -12.16
CA GLY A 36 -16.33 -1.89 -12.64
C GLY A 36 -15.84 -3.05 -13.49
N CYS A 37 -16.79 -3.91 -13.86
CA CYS A 37 -16.57 -5.01 -14.77
C CYS A 37 -17.48 -4.85 -15.99
N ASN A 38 -16.95 -5.08 -17.19
CA ASN A 38 -17.70 -5.14 -18.43
C ASN A 38 -17.38 -6.46 -19.12
N ASN A 39 -18.38 -7.34 -19.23
CA ASN A 39 -18.21 -8.73 -19.65
C ASN A 39 -17.15 -9.43 -18.77
N ASP A 40 -16.02 -9.80 -19.38
CA ASP A 40 -14.91 -10.50 -18.74
C ASP A 40 -13.77 -9.56 -18.29
N ASP A 41 -13.91 -8.25 -18.51
CA ASP A 41 -12.88 -7.27 -18.16
C ASP A 41 -13.28 -6.49 -16.91
N CYS A 42 -12.55 -6.70 -15.81
CA CYS A 42 -12.69 -5.90 -14.60
C CYS A 42 -11.51 -4.95 -14.48
N SER A 43 -11.77 -3.69 -14.13
CA SER A 43 -10.71 -2.73 -13.88
C SER A 43 -11.09 -1.68 -12.85
N TYR A 44 -10.08 -1.00 -12.34
CA TYR A 44 -10.21 0.16 -11.48
C TYR A 44 -9.18 1.22 -11.86
N GLU A 45 -9.49 2.47 -11.59
CA GLU A 45 -8.59 3.61 -11.64
C GLU A 45 -8.94 4.63 -10.55
N PHE A 46 -7.94 5.35 -10.04
CA PHE A 46 -8.11 6.42 -9.06
C PHE A 46 -6.84 7.27 -8.90
N GLN A 47 -7.00 8.42 -8.25
CA GLN A 47 -5.90 9.21 -7.69
C GLN A 47 -5.82 9.00 -6.19
N ILE A 48 -4.60 9.01 -5.65
CA ILE A 48 -4.38 8.93 -4.22
C ILE A 48 -3.31 9.93 -3.77
N THR A 49 -3.56 10.58 -2.63
CA THR A 49 -2.62 11.49 -1.98
C THR A 49 -2.45 11.15 -0.51
N GLY A 50 -1.23 11.29 0.01
CA GLY A 50 -0.94 11.24 1.43
C GLY A 50 -0.18 12.49 1.85
N ALA A 51 -0.53 13.06 3.01
CA ALA A 51 0.17 14.21 3.55
C ALA A 51 1.41 13.79 4.34
N ALA A 52 2.45 14.62 4.36
CA ALA A 52 3.63 14.36 5.19
C ALA A 52 3.25 14.43 6.67
N THR A 53 3.88 13.59 7.48
CA THR A 53 3.71 13.60 8.94
C THR A 53 5.08 13.53 9.62
N GLY A 54 5.20 14.23 10.75
CA GLY A 54 6.47 14.38 11.47
C GLY A 54 6.74 13.31 12.53
N ASP A 55 5.78 12.45 12.84
CA ASP A 55 5.98 11.39 13.84
C ASP A 55 6.96 10.34 13.32
N TYR A 56 7.78 9.77 14.19
CA TYR A 56 8.72 8.74 13.79
C TYR A 56 8.01 7.41 13.44
N PRO A 57 8.30 6.81 12.27
CA PRO A 57 9.18 7.30 11.21
C PRO A 57 8.49 8.38 10.39
N ALA A 58 9.25 9.41 10.00
CA ALA A 58 8.72 10.51 9.20
C ALA A 58 8.14 9.97 7.90
N ARG A 59 6.86 10.26 7.63
CA ARG A 59 6.16 9.73 6.45
C ARG A 59 6.10 10.82 5.40
N PRO A 60 6.57 10.58 4.17
CA PRO A 60 6.62 11.60 3.14
C PRO A 60 5.21 11.87 2.57
N ALA A 61 4.98 13.10 2.10
CA ALA A 61 3.80 13.39 1.31
C ALA A 61 3.93 12.76 -0.08
N PHE A 62 2.89 12.13 -0.61
CA PHE A 62 2.89 11.57 -1.96
C PHE A 62 1.61 11.92 -2.73
N SER A 63 1.70 11.85 -4.05
CA SER A 63 0.55 11.83 -4.96
C SER A 63 0.80 10.74 -6.00
N ALA A 64 -0.20 9.95 -6.35
CA ALA A 64 -0.07 8.91 -7.35
C ALA A 64 -1.38 8.68 -8.12
N ALA A 65 -1.24 8.22 -9.37
CA ALA A 65 -2.33 7.63 -10.15
C ALA A 65 -2.21 6.11 -10.10
N CYS A 66 -3.31 5.43 -9.79
CA CYS A 66 -3.37 3.98 -9.68
C CYS A 66 -4.37 3.43 -10.69
N GLN A 67 -4.01 2.33 -11.33
CA GLN A 67 -4.92 1.59 -12.19
C GLN A 67 -4.57 0.10 -12.15
N GLY A 68 -5.57 -0.75 -12.34
CA GLY A 68 -5.38 -2.18 -12.49
C GLY A 68 -6.53 -2.80 -13.27
N ALA A 69 -6.22 -3.86 -13.99
CA ALA A 69 -7.18 -4.59 -14.79
C ALA A 69 -6.92 -6.10 -14.68
N SER A 70 -7.97 -6.87 -14.97
CA SER A 70 -7.92 -8.31 -15.11
C SER A 70 -8.88 -8.72 -16.22
N HIS A 71 -8.45 -9.75 -16.93
CA HIS A 71 -9.23 -10.41 -17.97
C HIS A 71 -9.80 -11.72 -17.43
N ASP A 72 -10.69 -12.36 -18.19
CA ASP A 72 -11.29 -13.67 -17.90
C ASP A 72 -12.33 -13.66 -16.75
N GLY A 73 -13.04 -12.55 -16.56
CA GLY A 73 -14.09 -12.39 -15.55
C GLY A 73 -13.58 -12.34 -14.12
N ASN A 74 -12.26 -12.36 -13.95
CA ASN A 74 -11.60 -12.23 -12.66
C ASN A 74 -11.53 -10.76 -12.25
N ILE A 75 -11.41 -10.51 -10.96
CA ILE A 75 -11.13 -9.19 -10.40
C ILE A 75 -9.63 -8.98 -10.28
N ALA A 76 -9.19 -7.72 -10.45
CA ALA A 76 -7.81 -7.28 -10.44
C ALA A 76 -7.20 -7.39 -9.02
N THR A 77 -7.00 -8.63 -8.60
CA THR A 77 -6.56 -9.04 -7.25
C THR A 77 -5.05 -9.13 -7.10
N GLN A 78 -4.33 -8.96 -8.20
CA GLN A 78 -2.88 -8.82 -8.20
C GLN A 78 -2.51 -7.36 -7.93
N TYR A 79 -1.42 -7.15 -7.20
CA TYR A 79 -0.88 -5.81 -6.99
C TYR A 79 -0.40 -5.23 -8.31
N ALA A 80 -0.98 -4.10 -8.71
CA ALA A 80 -0.56 -3.29 -9.83
C ALA A 80 0.21 -2.06 -9.33
N PRO A 81 1.31 -1.68 -10.00
CA PRO A 81 2.05 -0.48 -9.64
C PRO A 81 1.24 0.78 -9.94
N CYS A 82 1.32 1.74 -9.03
CA CYS A 82 0.82 3.09 -9.24
C CYS A 82 1.94 4.01 -9.72
N THR A 83 1.58 4.99 -10.53
CA THR A 83 2.50 6.02 -11.00
C THR A 83 2.53 7.16 -9.98
N ILE A 84 3.60 7.22 -9.18
CA ILE A 84 3.86 8.34 -8.27
C ILE A 84 4.14 9.59 -9.11
N LYS A 85 3.48 10.69 -8.77
CA LYS A 85 3.59 12.00 -9.42
C LYS A 85 4.56 12.88 -8.65
N GLY A 86 5.47 13.53 -9.39
CA GLY A 86 6.46 14.46 -8.85
C GLY A 86 7.73 13.77 -8.33
N ASP A 87 8.73 14.60 -8.01
CA ASP A 87 10.11 14.14 -7.82
C ASP A 87 10.50 13.96 -6.33
N GLY A 88 9.57 14.29 -5.42
CA GLY A 88 9.85 14.42 -3.98
C GLY A 88 9.88 13.11 -3.19
N VAL A 89 9.30 12.02 -3.72
CA VAL A 89 9.19 10.74 -3.01
C VAL A 89 9.88 9.63 -3.77
N LYS A 90 10.92 9.06 -3.16
CA LYS A 90 11.51 7.80 -3.60
C LYS A 90 10.80 6.64 -2.90
N GLY A 91 9.71 6.17 -3.51
CA GLY A 91 8.91 5.08 -2.99
C GLY A 91 8.28 4.24 -4.08
N THR A 92 7.65 3.14 -3.66
CA THR A 92 6.86 2.26 -4.49
C THR A 92 5.46 2.24 -3.93
N LEU A 93 4.47 2.50 -4.77
CA LEU A 93 3.06 2.43 -4.39
C LEU A 93 2.37 1.40 -5.29
N VAL A 94 1.65 0.48 -4.69
CA VAL A 94 0.91 -0.58 -5.38
C VAL A 94 -0.52 -0.63 -4.87
N SER A 95 -1.44 -1.07 -5.72
CA SER A 95 -2.84 -1.22 -5.36
C SER A 95 -3.43 -2.50 -5.94
N ARG A 96 -4.51 -2.99 -5.34
CA ARG A 96 -5.30 -4.10 -5.86
C ARG A 96 -6.73 -4.02 -5.35
N LEU A 97 -7.63 -4.68 -6.05
CA LEU A 97 -8.93 -5.04 -5.51
C LEU A 97 -8.80 -6.32 -4.69
N ASN A 98 -9.60 -6.48 -3.65
CA ASN A 98 -9.83 -7.76 -3.02
C ASN A 98 -11.08 -8.39 -3.65
N LYS A 99 -11.23 -9.70 -3.45
CA LYS A 99 -12.47 -10.38 -3.88
C LYS A 99 -13.68 -9.66 -3.26
N PRO A 100 -14.78 -9.49 -4.00
CA PRO A 100 -15.93 -8.75 -3.51
C PRO A 100 -16.44 -9.47 -2.28
N ALA A 101 -16.69 -8.70 -1.22
CA ALA A 101 -17.14 -9.28 0.02
C ALA A 101 -18.61 -9.67 -0.10
N GLU A 102 -19.47 -8.74 -0.54
CA GLU A 102 -20.93 -8.88 -0.48
C GLU A 102 -21.62 -7.92 -1.47
N LEU A 103 -22.92 -8.12 -1.69
CA LEU A 103 -23.81 -7.10 -2.25
C LEU A 103 -24.32 -6.21 -1.11
N LEU A 104 -24.06 -4.90 -1.19
CA LEU A 104 -24.63 -3.91 -0.27
C LEU A 104 -25.83 -3.25 -0.96
N GLY A 105 -27.01 -3.85 -0.73
CA GLY A 105 -28.21 -3.57 -1.53
C GLY A 105 -28.05 -4.08 -2.96
N SER A 106 -28.16 -3.19 -3.95
CA SER A 106 -27.96 -3.51 -5.38
C SER A 106 -26.53 -3.22 -5.88
N ARG A 107 -25.60 -2.84 -4.99
CA ARG A 107 -24.22 -2.50 -5.36
C ARG A 107 -23.24 -3.56 -4.88
N THR A 108 -22.31 -3.94 -5.75
CA THR A 108 -21.22 -4.84 -5.39
C THR A 108 -20.19 -4.09 -4.55
N VAL A 109 -19.96 -4.55 -3.32
CA VAL A 109 -18.87 -4.05 -2.48
C VAL A 109 -17.58 -4.69 -2.94
N VAL A 110 -16.63 -3.86 -3.34
CA VAL A 110 -15.30 -4.27 -3.75
C VAL A 110 -14.30 -3.62 -2.80
N PRO A 111 -13.65 -4.40 -1.91
CA PRO A 111 -12.63 -3.81 -1.05
C PRO A 111 -11.39 -3.49 -1.89
N ILE A 112 -10.77 -2.35 -1.64
CA ILE A 112 -9.47 -1.98 -2.20
C ILE A 112 -8.39 -2.11 -1.13
N GLN A 113 -7.19 -2.52 -1.54
CA GLN A 113 -5.99 -2.47 -0.73
C GLN A 113 -4.91 -1.67 -1.45
N VAL A 114 -4.23 -0.79 -0.71
CA VAL A 114 -3.11 0.02 -1.19
C VAL A 114 -1.93 -0.20 -0.26
N SER A 115 -0.74 -0.36 -0.83
CA SER A 115 0.51 -0.48 -0.08
C SER A 115 1.52 0.54 -0.60
N PHE A 116 2.13 1.27 0.32
CA PHE A 116 3.12 2.29 0.04
C PHE A 116 4.40 2.00 0.80
N GLN A 117 5.49 1.81 0.06
CA GLN A 117 6.84 1.60 0.58
C GLN A 117 7.70 2.82 0.26
N PHE A 118 8.51 3.27 1.22
CA PHE A 118 9.48 4.35 1.02
C PHE A 118 10.74 4.13 1.86
N ALA A 119 11.85 4.68 1.40
CA ALA A 119 13.10 4.69 2.16
C ALA A 119 13.03 5.71 3.31
N ASP A 120 13.58 5.36 4.47
CA ASP A 120 13.79 6.32 5.55
C ASP A 120 14.88 7.31 5.14
N LEU A 121 14.59 8.61 5.24
CA LEU A 121 15.54 9.66 4.87
C LEU A 121 16.60 9.91 5.95
N THR A 122 16.41 9.37 7.15
CA THR A 122 17.27 9.59 8.32
C THR A 122 18.16 8.40 8.63
N GLN A 123 17.84 7.22 8.10
CA GLN A 123 18.60 5.98 8.31
C GLN A 123 18.83 5.26 6.98
N ASP A 124 20.11 5.12 6.62
CA ASP A 124 20.51 4.38 5.43
C ASP A 124 20.05 2.91 5.52
N ASN A 125 19.68 2.33 4.36
CA ASN A 125 19.15 0.97 4.22
C ASN A 125 17.85 0.68 5.01
N THR A 126 17.24 1.69 5.62
CA THR A 126 15.94 1.54 6.29
C THR A 126 14.81 1.83 5.34
N TYR A 127 13.77 1.00 5.35
CA TYR A 127 12.54 1.28 4.62
C TYR A 127 11.30 0.96 5.44
N TRP A 128 10.23 1.67 5.12
CA TRP A 128 8.94 1.52 5.74
C TRP A 128 7.90 1.14 4.70
N ASN A 129 7.01 0.23 5.07
CA ASN A 129 5.84 -0.10 4.29
C ASN A 129 4.59 0.13 5.13
N TYR A 130 3.61 0.78 4.52
CA TYR A 130 2.28 0.98 5.07
C TYR A 130 1.27 0.34 4.14
N THR A 131 0.34 -0.41 4.70
CA THR A 131 -0.75 -1.04 3.94
C THR A 131 -2.08 -0.68 4.55
N GLY A 132 -2.99 -0.19 3.72
CA GLY A 132 -4.34 0.21 4.10
C GLY A 132 -5.38 -0.37 3.17
N ALA A 133 -6.60 -0.48 3.68
CA ALA A 133 -7.74 -0.96 2.92
C ALA A 133 -8.98 -0.10 3.18
N ALA A 134 -9.89 -0.08 2.21
CA ALA A 134 -11.20 0.52 2.35
C ALA A 134 -12.24 -0.31 1.58
N ASN A 135 -13.49 -0.28 2.06
CA ASN A 135 -14.61 -0.81 1.31
C ASN A 135 -15.13 0.26 0.35
N THR A 136 -15.24 -0.08 -0.92
CA THR A 136 -15.83 0.78 -1.95
C THR A 136 -16.82 -0.02 -2.80
N THR A 137 -17.43 0.61 -3.80
CA THR A 137 -18.39 -0.01 -4.71
C THR A 137 -17.99 0.23 -6.15
N PHE A 138 -18.40 -0.66 -7.05
CA PHE A 138 -18.36 -0.36 -8.48
C PHE A 138 -19.29 0.82 -8.80
N ASN A 139 -18.78 1.76 -9.58
CA ASN A 139 -19.47 2.99 -9.98
C ASN A 139 -19.42 3.25 -11.49
N ARG A 140 -18.68 2.41 -12.25
CA ARG A 140 -18.73 2.43 -13.72
C ARG A 140 -20.14 2.09 -14.20
N GLY A 141 -20.77 3.01 -14.93
CA GLY A 141 -22.17 2.87 -15.39
C GLY A 141 -23.10 4.06 -15.11
N GLY A 142 -22.55 5.27 -14.92
CA GLY A 142 -23.34 6.51 -14.81
C GLY A 142 -23.45 7.10 -13.41
N PHE A 143 -22.62 6.66 -12.46
CA PHE A 143 -22.50 7.29 -11.14
C PHE A 143 -21.33 8.27 -11.12
N GLU A 144 -21.46 9.32 -10.30
CA GLU A 144 -20.39 10.29 -10.06
C GLU A 144 -19.14 9.59 -9.49
N PRO A 145 -17.91 10.02 -9.86
CA PRO A 145 -16.68 9.51 -9.28
C PRO A 145 -16.72 9.58 -7.75
N LEU A 146 -16.29 8.49 -7.09
CA LEU A 146 -16.30 8.45 -5.64
C LEU A 146 -15.00 9.01 -5.07
N SER A 147 -15.09 9.61 -3.88
CA SER A 147 -13.94 9.99 -3.07
C SER A 147 -14.10 9.41 -1.69
N PHE A 148 -13.00 8.89 -1.14
CA PHE A 148 -12.98 8.27 0.18
C PHE A 148 -11.58 8.29 0.74
N THR A 149 -11.44 7.79 1.96
CA THR A 149 -10.18 7.79 2.69
C THR A 149 -9.73 6.37 2.98
N ILE A 150 -8.43 6.13 2.88
CA ILE A 150 -7.76 4.92 3.36
C ILE A 150 -6.94 5.27 4.60
N LYS A 151 -7.10 4.48 5.66
CA LYS A 151 -6.21 4.51 6.82
C LYS A 151 -5.37 3.23 6.82
N PRO A 152 -4.04 3.31 6.75
CA PRO A 152 -3.18 2.15 6.90
C PRO A 152 -3.41 1.49 8.25
N THR A 153 -3.59 0.17 8.23
CA THR A 153 -3.79 -0.66 9.42
C THR A 153 -2.57 -1.52 9.70
N GLU A 154 -1.74 -1.72 8.69
CA GLU A 154 -0.53 -2.53 8.75
C GLU A 154 0.66 -1.62 8.45
N SER A 155 1.72 -1.76 9.25
CA SER A 155 3.00 -1.15 8.97
C SER A 155 4.13 -2.09 9.38
N PHE A 156 5.23 -2.03 8.65
CA PHE A 156 6.48 -2.65 9.09
C PHE A 156 7.66 -1.80 8.61
N GLY A 157 8.72 -1.82 9.41
CA GLY A 157 10.02 -1.24 9.07
C GLY A 157 11.09 -2.32 9.08
N ILE A 158 12.05 -2.19 8.17
CA ILE A 158 13.27 -3.00 8.13
C ILE A 158 14.44 -2.02 8.13
N ALA A 159 15.40 -2.25 9.03
CA ALA A 159 16.62 -1.48 9.23
C ALA A 159 17.82 -2.43 9.32
#